data_AF-A0A3D2FWP3-F1
#
_entry.id   AF-A0A3D2FWP3-F1
#
_cell.length_a   1.000
_cell.length_b   1.000
_cell.length_c   1.000
_cell.angle_alpha   90.00
_cell.angle_beta   90.00
_cell.angle_gamma   90.00
#
_symmetry.space_group_name_H-M   'P 1'
#
loop_
_entity.id
_entity.type
_entity.pdbx_description
1 polymer ?
#
loop_
_entity_poly.entity_id
_entity_poly.type
_entity_poly.pdbx_seq_one_letter_code
_entity_poly.pdbx_strand_id
1 'polypeptide(L)'
;MSTVPEYFGSLVFDDRVMKAKLPYDVYVSLKKTMYEGGTLDTAVANAVADAMKEWAVEKGATHYTHWFQPLTGSTAEKHDSFITPSPDGGVIMEFSGKELIRGEPDASSFPSGGLRATFEARGYTAWDPTSHAFIKDKTLCIPTAFCSYGGEALDKKTPLLRSMQALNKQTLRVLKLFGMDDVKIVRPLVGPEQEYFLVDRAMFDKREDLMFCGRTLFGAMPPKGQEMDDHYFGAIKPRVAEFMADLNEELWKLGVLAKTEHNEVAPAQHELAPIFTTANIATDHNQLTMEVMKKVAARHGLVCLLHEKPFDGVNGSGKHNNWSLCTDTGVNLLKPGDTPHQNARFLLFLCAVIQAVDDYQDLLRLSVATASNDHRLGANEAPPAVVSIFLGDELTAVLDAIEKDAPYTGTEKIVMKLGAHVLPRFVRDTTDRNRTSPFAFTGNRFEFR
;
A
#
# COMPACT_ATOMS: atom_id res chain seq x y z
N MET A 1 2.63 -12.91 28.51
CA MET A 1 2.44 -11.96 27.40
C MET A 1 2.55 -12.76 26.12
N SER A 2 1.62 -12.57 25.18
CA SER A 2 1.73 -13.18 23.85
C SER A 2 2.90 -12.54 23.08
N THR A 3 3.68 -13.35 22.37
CA THR A 3 4.78 -12.85 21.54
C THR A 3 4.26 -12.42 20.16
N VAL A 4 4.96 -11.50 19.47
CA VAL A 4 4.55 -11.04 18.13
C VAL A 4 4.25 -12.20 17.17
N PRO A 5 5.09 -13.26 17.08
CA PRO A 5 4.80 -14.41 16.22
C PRO A 5 3.48 -15.15 16.55
N GLU A 6 3.01 -15.11 17.80
CA GLU A 6 1.78 -15.82 18.22
C GLU A 6 0.51 -15.09 17.78
N TYR A 7 0.50 -13.76 17.79
CA TYR A 7 -0.68 -12.97 17.41
C TYR A 7 -0.60 -12.33 16.01
N PHE A 8 0.54 -12.42 15.33
CA PHE A 8 0.70 -11.90 13.98
C PHE A 8 -0.27 -12.59 13.00
N GLY A 9 -1.08 -11.77 12.31
CA GLY A 9 -2.12 -12.23 11.40
C GLY A 9 -3.27 -12.96 12.09
N SER A 10 -3.39 -12.86 13.42
CA SER A 10 -4.43 -13.56 14.20
C SER A 10 -5.87 -13.18 13.85
N LEU A 11 -6.06 -12.05 13.17
CA LEU A 11 -7.33 -11.55 12.65
C LEU A 11 -7.42 -11.63 11.11
N VAL A 12 -6.61 -12.47 10.47
CA VAL A 12 -6.62 -12.65 9.00
C VAL A 12 -6.93 -14.10 8.66
N PHE A 13 -7.83 -14.32 7.70
CA PHE A 13 -8.11 -15.64 7.13
C PHE A 13 -7.04 -15.97 6.08
N ASP A 14 -5.80 -16.08 6.55
CA ASP A 14 -4.60 -16.28 5.73
C ASP A 14 -4.42 -17.75 5.31
N ASP A 15 -3.31 -18.04 4.63
CA ASP A 15 -2.95 -19.38 4.19
C ASP A 15 -2.96 -20.44 5.29
N ARG A 16 -2.52 -20.07 6.50
CA ARG A 16 -2.42 -20.99 7.64
C ARG A 16 -3.83 -21.37 8.11
N VAL A 17 -4.71 -20.37 8.20
CA VAL A 17 -6.11 -20.57 8.58
C VAL A 17 -6.86 -21.34 7.50
N MET A 18 -6.71 -20.93 6.23
CA MET A 18 -7.32 -21.60 5.09
C MET A 18 -6.95 -23.10 5.04
N LYS A 19 -5.66 -23.42 5.20
CA LYS A 19 -5.20 -24.82 5.20
C LYS A 19 -5.70 -25.63 6.39
N ALA A 20 -5.94 -25.00 7.53
CA ALA A 20 -6.43 -25.65 8.75
C ALA A 20 -7.95 -25.86 8.75
N LYS A 21 -8.71 -24.95 8.13
CA LYS A 21 -10.18 -24.92 8.18
C LYS A 21 -10.86 -25.49 6.93
N LEU A 22 -10.21 -25.42 5.76
CA LEU A 22 -10.81 -25.89 4.51
C LEU A 22 -10.47 -27.36 4.24
N PRO A 23 -11.40 -28.12 3.63
CA PRO A 23 -11.06 -29.38 2.98
C PRO A 23 -9.91 -29.22 1.99
N TYR A 24 -9.05 -30.25 1.87
CA TYR A 24 -7.81 -30.16 1.09
C TYR A 24 -8.06 -29.81 -0.39
N ASP A 25 -9.06 -30.41 -1.00
CA ASP A 25 -9.48 -30.16 -2.39
C ASP A 25 -10.01 -28.73 -2.59
N VAL A 26 -10.82 -28.23 -1.65
CA VAL A 26 -11.32 -26.86 -1.63
C VAL A 26 -10.16 -25.85 -1.50
N TYR A 27 -9.22 -26.11 -0.59
CA TYR A 27 -8.03 -25.28 -0.40
C TYR A 27 -7.16 -25.23 -1.67
N VAL A 28 -6.88 -26.38 -2.29
CA VAL A 28 -6.10 -26.46 -3.54
C VAL A 28 -6.82 -25.71 -4.67
N SER A 29 -8.14 -25.86 -4.79
CA SER A 29 -8.95 -25.18 -5.81
C SER A 29 -8.96 -23.65 -5.61
N LEU A 30 -9.15 -23.19 -4.38
CA LEU A 30 -9.09 -21.77 -4.03
C LEU A 30 -7.70 -21.20 -4.34
N LYS A 31 -6.63 -21.89 -3.92
CA LYS A 31 -5.25 -21.48 -4.23
C LYS A 31 -5.02 -21.35 -5.72
N LYS A 32 -5.44 -22.34 -6.50
CA LYS A 32 -5.32 -22.29 -7.96
C LYS A 32 -6.00 -21.05 -8.52
N THR A 33 -7.20 -20.72 -8.04
CA THR A 33 -7.95 -19.52 -8.45
C THR A 33 -7.23 -18.22 -8.07
N MET A 34 -6.61 -18.16 -6.88
CA MET A 34 -5.83 -16.98 -6.45
C MET A 34 -4.57 -16.77 -7.30
N TYR A 35 -3.92 -17.86 -7.74
CA TYR A 35 -2.68 -17.79 -8.51
C TYR A 35 -2.92 -17.63 -10.01
N GLU A 36 -3.73 -18.49 -10.61
CA GLU A 36 -3.95 -18.56 -12.06
C GLU A 36 -5.11 -17.65 -12.52
N GLY A 37 -5.92 -17.17 -11.58
CA GLY A 37 -7.22 -16.56 -11.88
C GLY A 37 -8.27 -17.61 -12.21
N GLY A 38 -9.47 -17.15 -12.56
CA GLY A 38 -10.58 -18.02 -12.97
C GLY A 38 -11.85 -17.79 -12.17
N THR A 39 -12.90 -18.51 -12.55
CA THR A 39 -14.18 -18.48 -11.85
C THR A 39 -14.15 -19.47 -10.68
N LEU A 40 -14.54 -19.01 -9.51
CA LEU A 40 -14.68 -19.89 -8.34
C LEU A 40 -15.94 -20.76 -8.50
N ASP A 41 -15.77 -22.07 -8.35
CA ASP A 41 -16.90 -23.00 -8.35
C ASP A 41 -17.86 -22.73 -7.17
N THR A 42 -19.16 -22.94 -7.39
CA THR A 42 -20.18 -22.61 -6.37
C THR A 42 -20.05 -23.48 -5.12
N ALA A 43 -19.68 -24.76 -5.26
CA ALA A 43 -19.47 -25.64 -4.12
C ALA A 43 -18.23 -25.22 -3.32
N VAL A 44 -17.14 -24.85 -4.01
CA VAL A 44 -15.93 -24.30 -3.38
C VAL A 44 -16.26 -23.00 -2.64
N ALA A 45 -17.03 -22.10 -3.26
CA ALA A 45 -17.44 -20.84 -2.63
C ALA A 45 -18.28 -21.04 -1.37
N ASN A 46 -19.23 -21.98 -1.38
CA ASN A 46 -20.02 -22.30 -0.19
C ASN A 46 -19.15 -22.88 0.93
N ALA A 47 -18.23 -23.78 0.62
CA ALA A 47 -17.30 -24.35 1.61
C ALA A 47 -16.38 -23.27 2.20
N VAL A 48 -15.91 -22.33 1.38
CA VAL A 48 -15.08 -21.21 1.85
C VAL A 48 -15.90 -20.24 2.72
N ALA A 49 -17.12 -19.90 2.30
CA ALA A 49 -17.99 -19.02 3.08
C ALA A 49 -18.30 -19.61 4.46
N ASP A 50 -18.64 -20.88 4.52
CA ASP A 50 -18.94 -21.55 5.80
C ASP A 50 -17.72 -21.55 6.72
N ALA A 51 -16.54 -21.92 6.21
CA ALA A 51 -15.30 -21.90 6.98
C ALA A 51 -14.88 -20.49 7.43
N MET A 52 -15.05 -19.47 6.57
CA MET A 52 -14.80 -18.07 6.93
C MET A 52 -15.73 -17.60 8.04
N LYS A 53 -17.03 -17.93 7.94
CA LYS A 53 -18.04 -17.60 8.96
C LYS A 53 -17.72 -18.26 10.29
N GLU A 54 -17.46 -19.57 10.30
CA GLU A 54 -17.10 -20.29 11.53
C GLU A 54 -15.88 -19.68 12.21
N TRP A 55 -14.80 -19.45 11.43
CA TRP A 55 -13.60 -18.78 11.93
C TRP A 55 -13.90 -17.37 12.47
N ALA A 56 -14.72 -16.59 11.76
CA ALA A 56 -15.05 -15.24 12.17
C ALA A 56 -15.87 -15.22 13.48
N VAL A 57 -16.86 -16.10 13.59
CA VAL A 57 -17.70 -16.25 14.79
C VAL A 57 -16.87 -16.75 15.99
N GLU A 58 -15.93 -17.67 15.78
CA GLU A 58 -14.96 -18.10 16.82
C GLU A 58 -14.13 -16.93 17.37
N LYS A 59 -13.86 -15.93 16.53
CA LYS A 59 -13.18 -14.68 16.89
C LYS A 59 -14.13 -13.59 17.41
N GLY A 60 -15.40 -13.91 17.60
CA GLY A 60 -16.42 -13.03 18.13
C GLY A 60 -17.03 -12.08 17.10
N ALA A 61 -16.86 -12.33 15.80
CA ALA A 61 -17.53 -11.57 14.77
C ALA A 61 -19.03 -11.88 14.74
N THR A 62 -19.83 -10.84 14.53
CA THR A 62 -21.30 -10.94 14.47
C THR A 62 -21.86 -10.52 13.11
N HIS A 63 -21.06 -9.77 12.35
CA HIS A 63 -21.42 -9.24 11.04
C HIS A 63 -20.34 -9.63 10.02
N TYR A 64 -20.68 -9.51 8.76
CA TYR A 64 -19.75 -9.46 7.65
C TYR A 64 -19.97 -8.20 6.81
N THR A 65 -18.98 -7.84 6.02
CA THR A 65 -19.06 -6.72 5.10
C THR A 65 -18.19 -6.95 3.87
N HIS A 66 -18.69 -6.50 2.72
CA HIS A 66 -17.87 -6.29 1.54
C HIS A 66 -17.09 -5.00 1.74
N TRP A 67 -15.78 -5.12 1.94
CA TRP A 67 -14.86 -4.01 2.16
C TRP A 67 -14.26 -3.57 0.82
N PHE A 68 -14.51 -2.33 0.40
CA PHE A 68 -14.05 -1.81 -0.90
C PHE A 68 -13.61 -0.35 -0.80
N GLN A 69 -12.98 0.14 -1.87
CA GLN A 69 -12.41 1.48 -1.96
C GLN A 69 -13.09 2.26 -3.10
N PRO A 70 -14.26 2.88 -2.86
CA PRO A 70 -14.94 3.69 -3.86
C PRO A 70 -14.12 4.95 -4.22
N LEU A 71 -14.58 5.70 -5.21
CA LEU A 71 -13.91 6.93 -5.68
C LEU A 71 -13.99 8.12 -4.68
N THR A 72 -14.26 7.87 -3.40
CA THR A 72 -14.23 8.87 -2.33
C THR A 72 -12.84 9.11 -1.74
N GLY A 73 -11.88 8.23 -2.01
CA GLY A 73 -10.53 8.27 -1.41
C GLY A 73 -10.43 7.61 -0.03
N SER A 74 -11.49 6.94 0.42
CA SER A 74 -11.55 6.16 1.66
C SER A 74 -12.12 4.77 1.39
N THR A 75 -12.09 3.90 2.38
CA THR A 75 -12.78 2.61 2.35
C THR A 75 -14.27 2.78 2.68
N ALA A 76 -15.09 1.84 2.25
CA ALA A 76 -16.52 1.78 2.54
C ALA A 76 -16.94 0.37 2.95
N GLU A 77 -17.96 0.31 3.80
CA GLU A 77 -18.48 -0.91 4.41
C GLU A 77 -19.99 -0.79 4.60
N LYS A 78 -20.69 -1.90 4.34
CA LYS A 78 -22.07 -2.13 4.75
C LYS A 78 -22.10 -3.40 5.58
N HIS A 79 -22.57 -3.31 6.83
CA HIS A 79 -22.49 -4.43 7.78
C HIS A 79 -23.81 -5.22 7.74
N ASP A 80 -23.71 -6.47 7.32
CA ASP A 80 -24.81 -7.42 7.32
C ASP A 80 -24.56 -8.45 8.43
N SER A 81 -25.59 -8.74 9.22
CA SER A 81 -25.50 -9.75 10.29
C SER A 81 -25.53 -11.15 9.70
N PHE A 82 -24.83 -12.11 10.33
CA PHE A 82 -24.96 -13.53 9.97
C PHE A 82 -26.31 -14.14 10.39
N ILE A 83 -27.14 -13.41 11.14
CA ILE A 83 -28.37 -13.95 11.71
C ILE A 83 -29.41 -14.24 10.63
N THR A 84 -29.83 -15.50 10.56
CA THR A 84 -31.01 -15.96 9.83
C THR A 84 -32.04 -16.51 10.84
N PRO A 85 -33.33 -16.14 10.75
CA PRO A 85 -34.36 -16.69 11.61
C PRO A 85 -34.56 -18.19 11.36
N SER A 86 -34.63 -18.97 12.42
CA SER A 86 -34.94 -20.39 12.36
C SER A 86 -36.44 -20.64 12.52
N PRO A 87 -37.03 -21.66 11.87
CA PRO A 87 -38.46 -21.98 11.97
C PRO A 87 -38.98 -22.26 13.38
N ASP A 88 -38.11 -22.60 14.32
CA ASP A 88 -38.41 -22.87 15.74
C ASP A 88 -38.44 -21.61 16.62
N GLY A 89 -38.27 -20.42 16.04
CA GLY A 89 -38.21 -19.14 16.77
C GLY A 89 -36.83 -18.81 17.31
N GLY A 90 -35.81 -19.62 17.04
CA GLY A 90 -34.40 -19.33 17.30
C GLY A 90 -33.73 -18.54 16.18
N VAL A 91 -32.41 -18.38 16.30
CA VAL A 91 -31.55 -17.80 15.26
C VAL A 91 -30.42 -18.76 14.92
N ILE A 92 -30.04 -18.81 13.65
CA ILE A 92 -28.83 -19.49 13.19
C ILE A 92 -27.89 -18.47 12.54
N MET A 93 -26.60 -18.79 12.52
CA MET A 93 -25.58 -17.99 11.86
C MET A 93 -25.31 -18.59 10.49
N GLU A 94 -25.68 -17.88 9.44
CA GLU A 94 -25.56 -18.30 8.04
C GLU A 94 -24.71 -17.31 7.25
N PHE A 95 -23.92 -17.86 6.32
CA PHE A 95 -23.18 -17.07 5.34
C PHE A 95 -22.94 -17.95 4.12
N SER A 96 -23.54 -17.56 3.00
CA SER A 96 -23.53 -18.38 1.78
C SER A 96 -22.39 -17.99 0.83
N GLY A 97 -21.98 -18.92 -0.02
CA GLY A 97 -21.01 -18.65 -1.09
C GLY A 97 -21.52 -17.58 -2.07
N LYS A 98 -22.83 -17.43 -2.20
CA LYS A 98 -23.46 -16.36 -3.01
C LYS A 98 -23.18 -14.98 -2.41
N GLU A 99 -23.31 -14.84 -1.10
CA GLU A 99 -23.02 -13.60 -0.37
C GLU A 99 -21.53 -13.32 -0.29
N LEU A 100 -20.69 -14.36 -0.24
CA LEU A 100 -19.23 -14.22 -0.34
C LEU A 100 -18.82 -13.68 -1.70
N ILE A 101 -19.24 -14.31 -2.80
CA ILE A 101 -18.81 -13.93 -4.15
C ILE A 101 -19.29 -12.53 -4.52
N ARG A 102 -20.54 -12.19 -4.17
CA ARG A 102 -21.18 -10.96 -4.63
C ARG A 102 -22.08 -10.32 -3.59
N GLY A 103 -21.87 -9.03 -3.37
CA GLY A 103 -22.76 -8.17 -2.59
C GLY A 103 -23.46 -7.11 -3.44
N GLU A 104 -24.40 -6.40 -2.81
CA GLU A 104 -25.13 -5.26 -3.37
C GLU A 104 -25.17 -4.18 -2.27
N PRO A 105 -24.24 -3.20 -2.30
CA PRO A 105 -24.07 -2.25 -1.21
C PRO A 105 -25.05 -1.06 -1.22
N ASP A 106 -26.04 -1.01 -2.11
CA ASP A 106 -26.78 0.21 -2.48
C ASP A 106 -25.83 1.38 -2.78
N ALA A 107 -25.46 1.48 -4.05
CA ALA A 107 -24.39 2.35 -4.51
C ALA A 107 -24.83 3.79 -4.80
N SER A 108 -26.10 4.15 -4.59
CA SER A 108 -26.70 5.42 -5.06
C SER A 108 -25.89 6.67 -4.71
N SER A 109 -25.22 6.68 -3.55
CA SER A 109 -24.55 7.87 -3.00
C SER A 109 -23.05 7.96 -3.30
N PHE A 110 -22.44 6.96 -3.95
CA PHE A 110 -21.01 7.01 -4.26
C PHE A 110 -20.70 7.90 -5.48
N PRO A 111 -19.57 8.62 -5.48
CA PRO A 111 -19.15 9.39 -6.64
C PRO A 111 -19.02 8.50 -7.88
N SER A 112 -19.70 8.88 -8.96
CA SER A 112 -19.69 8.14 -10.22
C SER A 112 -18.93 8.86 -11.35
N GLY A 113 -18.48 10.09 -11.13
CA GLY A 113 -17.84 10.90 -12.18
C GLY A 113 -18.73 11.14 -13.40
N GLY A 114 -20.05 11.05 -13.25
CA GLY A 114 -21.01 11.17 -14.36
C GLY A 114 -21.23 9.88 -15.16
N LEU A 115 -20.60 8.77 -14.80
CA LEU A 115 -20.80 7.45 -15.42
C LEU A 115 -22.19 6.85 -15.15
N ARG A 116 -22.99 7.51 -14.31
CA ARG A 116 -24.24 7.00 -13.78
C ARG A 116 -25.26 8.11 -13.61
N ALA A 117 -26.52 7.82 -13.91
CA ALA A 117 -27.61 8.75 -13.60
C ALA A 117 -27.91 8.78 -12.09
N THR A 118 -28.34 9.93 -11.57
CA THR A 118 -28.60 10.15 -10.14
C THR A 118 -29.72 9.29 -9.56
N PHE A 119 -30.64 8.76 -10.39
CA PHE A 119 -31.74 7.90 -9.92
C PHE A 119 -31.35 6.41 -9.83
N GLU A 120 -30.19 6.02 -10.38
CA GLU A 120 -29.75 4.64 -10.36
C GLU A 120 -29.13 4.33 -8.99
N ALA A 121 -29.58 3.25 -8.33
CA ALA A 121 -29.11 2.88 -6.98
C ALA A 121 -28.32 1.57 -6.92
N ARG A 122 -28.57 0.65 -7.86
CA ARG A 122 -27.88 -0.65 -7.91
C ARG A 122 -26.39 -0.57 -8.27
N GLY A 123 -25.56 -1.25 -7.48
CA GLY A 123 -24.15 -1.53 -7.76
C GLY A 123 -23.76 -2.91 -7.23
N TYR A 124 -22.63 -3.44 -7.65
CA TYR A 124 -22.21 -4.79 -7.28
C TYR A 124 -20.81 -4.78 -6.68
N THR A 125 -20.64 -5.51 -5.59
CA THR A 125 -19.31 -5.87 -5.09
C THR A 125 -18.98 -7.29 -5.52
N ALA A 126 -17.72 -7.53 -5.87
CA ALA A 126 -17.20 -8.84 -6.22
C ALA A 126 -15.98 -9.14 -5.37
N TRP A 127 -15.96 -10.29 -4.71
CA TRP A 127 -14.83 -10.68 -3.86
C TRP A 127 -13.52 -10.78 -4.67
N ASP A 128 -12.47 -10.15 -4.16
CA ASP A 128 -11.10 -10.36 -4.62
C ASP A 128 -10.42 -11.43 -3.77
N PRO A 129 -10.28 -12.68 -4.25
CA PRO A 129 -9.65 -13.75 -3.50
C PRO A 129 -8.13 -13.55 -3.35
N THR A 130 -7.51 -12.62 -4.09
CA THR A 130 -6.06 -12.38 -4.00
C THR A 130 -5.66 -11.55 -2.77
N SER A 131 -6.63 -10.95 -2.08
CA SER A 131 -6.47 -10.26 -0.81
C SER A 131 -7.27 -11.00 0.27
N HIS A 132 -6.62 -11.32 1.39
CA HIS A 132 -7.24 -12.16 2.42
C HIS A 132 -8.35 -11.41 3.17
N ALA A 133 -9.42 -12.12 3.49
CA ALA A 133 -10.43 -11.61 4.42
C ALA A 133 -9.83 -11.43 5.83
N PHE A 134 -10.32 -10.45 6.56
CA PHE A 134 -9.82 -10.11 7.89
C PHE A 134 -10.97 -9.73 8.81
N ILE A 135 -10.72 -9.69 10.12
CA ILE A 135 -11.71 -9.26 11.12
C ILE A 135 -11.28 -7.90 11.65
N LYS A 136 -12.22 -6.96 11.61
CA LYS A 136 -12.08 -5.63 12.20
C LYS A 136 -13.35 -5.29 12.95
N ASP A 137 -13.22 -4.80 14.19
CA ASP A 137 -14.36 -4.38 15.03
C ASP A 137 -15.51 -5.42 15.11
N LYS A 138 -15.16 -6.71 15.28
CA LYS A 138 -16.11 -7.85 15.30
C LYS A 138 -16.93 -8.02 14.01
N THR A 139 -16.36 -7.61 12.89
CA THR A 139 -16.96 -7.77 11.55
C THR A 139 -15.96 -8.48 10.64
N LEU A 140 -16.42 -9.49 9.91
CA LEU A 140 -15.66 -10.14 8.83
C LEU A 140 -15.63 -9.20 7.61
N CYS A 141 -14.48 -8.63 7.31
CA CYS A 141 -14.24 -7.77 6.17
C CYS A 141 -13.72 -8.58 4.98
N ILE A 142 -14.43 -8.54 3.86
CA ILE A 142 -14.14 -9.27 2.63
C ILE A 142 -13.65 -8.27 1.59
N PRO A 143 -12.35 -8.27 1.21
CA PRO A 143 -11.82 -7.35 0.22
C PRO A 143 -12.49 -7.52 -1.14
N THR A 144 -13.07 -6.46 -1.68
CA THR A 144 -13.91 -6.55 -2.88
C THR A 144 -13.62 -5.44 -3.88
N ALA A 145 -13.84 -5.78 -5.15
CA ALA A 145 -13.98 -4.82 -6.24
C ALA A 145 -15.43 -4.31 -6.29
N PHE A 146 -15.62 -3.05 -6.67
CA PHE A 146 -16.94 -2.42 -6.75
C PHE A 146 -17.21 -1.80 -8.13
N CYS A 147 -18.35 -2.15 -8.71
CA CYS A 147 -18.80 -1.66 -10.01
C CYS A 147 -20.27 -1.20 -10.01
N SER A 148 -20.59 -0.36 -10.98
CA SER A 148 -21.96 0.06 -11.27
C SER A 148 -22.83 -1.12 -11.76
N TYR A 149 -24.12 -0.87 -11.94
CA TYR A 149 -25.00 -1.80 -12.65
C TYR A 149 -24.56 -2.11 -14.09
N GLY A 150 -24.00 -1.13 -14.80
CA GLY A 150 -23.49 -1.27 -16.18
C GLY A 150 -22.14 -2.00 -16.27
N GLY A 151 -21.46 -2.23 -15.13
CA GLY A 151 -20.15 -2.86 -15.07
C GLY A 151 -18.98 -1.88 -15.14
N GLU A 152 -19.25 -0.58 -15.14
CA GLU A 152 -18.21 0.44 -14.97
C GLU A 152 -17.57 0.33 -13.59
N ALA A 153 -16.24 0.43 -13.53
CA ALA A 153 -15.52 0.43 -12.27
C ALA A 153 -15.77 1.73 -11.51
N LEU A 154 -16.35 1.63 -10.31
CA LEU A 154 -16.63 2.76 -9.42
C LEU A 154 -15.71 2.72 -8.18
N ASP A 155 -14.56 2.07 -8.33
CA ASP A 155 -13.58 1.83 -7.29
C ASP A 155 -12.15 2.06 -7.78
N LYS A 156 -11.21 2.01 -6.85
CA LYS A 156 -9.77 2.06 -7.16
C LYS A 156 -9.17 0.68 -7.36
N LYS A 157 -9.81 -0.38 -6.85
CA LYS A 157 -9.29 -1.74 -6.88
C LYS A 157 -9.39 -2.38 -8.26
N THR A 158 -10.52 -2.25 -8.96
CA THR A 158 -10.68 -2.83 -10.30
C THR A 158 -9.65 -2.28 -11.30
N PRO A 159 -9.41 -0.95 -11.41
CA PRO A 159 -8.37 -0.42 -12.29
C PRO A 159 -6.96 -0.90 -11.92
N LEU A 160 -6.65 -1.01 -10.62
CA LEU A 160 -5.36 -1.53 -10.15
C LEU A 160 -5.14 -2.97 -10.59
N LEU A 161 -6.12 -3.86 -10.38
CA LEU A 161 -6.03 -5.26 -10.80
C LEU A 161 -5.87 -5.40 -12.32
N ARG A 162 -6.59 -4.59 -13.11
CA ARG A 162 -6.43 -4.55 -14.58
C ARG A 162 -5.02 -4.09 -14.99
N SER A 163 -4.47 -3.07 -14.33
CA SER A 163 -3.10 -2.60 -14.56
C SER A 163 -2.07 -3.69 -14.25
N MET A 164 -2.22 -4.39 -13.12
CA MET A 164 -1.34 -5.50 -12.75
C MET A 164 -1.39 -6.65 -13.77
N GLN A 165 -2.58 -6.98 -14.28
CA GLN A 165 -2.74 -8.01 -15.32
C GLN A 165 -2.08 -7.60 -16.64
N ALA A 166 -2.22 -6.34 -17.06
CA ALA A 166 -1.57 -5.82 -18.25
C ALA A 166 -0.04 -5.90 -18.12
N LEU A 167 0.49 -5.46 -16.98
CA LEU A 167 1.92 -5.50 -16.68
C LEU A 167 2.46 -6.94 -16.67
N ASN A 168 1.75 -7.87 -16.02
CA ASN A 168 2.08 -9.29 -16.02
C ASN A 168 2.18 -9.85 -17.46
N LYS A 169 1.14 -9.64 -18.27
CA LYS A 169 1.09 -10.13 -19.66
C LYS A 169 2.25 -9.61 -20.50
N GLN A 170 2.52 -8.31 -20.45
CA GLN A 170 3.59 -7.71 -21.26
C GLN A 170 4.97 -8.13 -20.76
N THR A 171 5.15 -8.26 -19.45
CA THR A 171 6.43 -8.68 -18.87
C THR A 171 6.75 -10.12 -19.23
N LEU A 172 5.78 -11.04 -19.13
CA LEU A 172 5.96 -12.44 -19.54
C LEU A 172 6.33 -12.56 -21.03
N ARG A 173 5.74 -11.73 -21.90
CA ARG A 173 6.11 -11.70 -23.33
C ARG A 173 7.60 -11.39 -23.52
N VAL A 174 8.13 -10.43 -22.76
CA VAL A 174 9.54 -10.04 -22.83
C VAL A 174 10.44 -11.11 -22.22
N LEU A 175 10.07 -11.69 -21.08
CA LEU A 175 10.87 -12.71 -20.40
C LEU A 175 11.10 -13.98 -21.24
N LYS A 176 10.15 -14.33 -22.11
CA LYS A 176 10.32 -15.43 -23.09
C LYS A 176 11.51 -15.20 -24.03
N LEU A 177 11.82 -13.95 -24.37
CA LEU A 177 12.98 -13.62 -25.22
C LEU A 177 14.31 -13.88 -24.50
N PHE A 178 14.29 -13.93 -23.17
CA PHE A 178 15.45 -14.30 -22.33
C PHE A 178 15.46 -15.80 -21.97
N GLY A 179 14.59 -16.63 -22.56
CA GLY A 179 14.52 -18.06 -22.30
C GLY A 179 13.92 -18.43 -20.93
N MET A 180 13.20 -17.52 -20.28
CA MET A 180 12.57 -17.75 -18.97
C MET A 180 11.15 -18.31 -19.13
N ASP A 181 11.03 -19.52 -19.68
CA ASP A 181 9.75 -20.20 -19.95
C ASP A 181 9.09 -20.81 -18.69
N ASP A 182 9.86 -20.93 -17.61
CA ASP A 182 9.43 -21.41 -16.30
C ASP A 182 8.58 -20.38 -15.54
N VAL A 183 8.82 -19.07 -15.76
CA VAL A 183 8.07 -17.97 -15.14
C VAL A 183 6.63 -17.96 -15.62
N LYS A 184 5.66 -18.04 -14.69
CA LYS A 184 4.23 -18.02 -15.02
C LYS A 184 3.56 -16.70 -14.68
N ILE A 185 4.08 -15.99 -13.68
CA ILE A 185 3.48 -14.75 -13.19
C ILE A 185 4.58 -13.76 -12.81
N VAL A 186 4.37 -12.50 -13.17
CA VAL A 186 5.13 -11.35 -12.69
C VAL A 186 4.19 -10.42 -11.94
N ARG A 187 4.59 -10.03 -10.73
CA ARG A 187 3.81 -9.16 -9.86
C ARG A 187 4.56 -7.85 -9.59
N PRO A 188 3.90 -6.70 -9.69
CA PRO A 188 4.43 -5.47 -9.11
C PRO A 188 4.38 -5.58 -7.58
N LEU A 189 5.45 -5.14 -6.94
CA LEU A 189 5.57 -5.03 -5.50
C LEU A 189 5.65 -3.55 -5.11
N VAL A 190 4.98 -3.18 -4.02
CA VAL A 190 4.99 -1.82 -3.48
C VAL A 190 5.27 -1.85 -1.98
N GLY A 191 6.21 -1.01 -1.54
CA GLY A 191 6.44 -0.65 -0.14
C GLY A 191 6.08 0.82 0.08
N PRO A 192 4.87 1.12 0.60
CA PRO A 192 4.48 2.50 0.88
C PRO A 192 5.18 3.01 2.15
N GLU A 193 5.65 4.24 2.16
CA GLU A 193 6.12 4.96 3.35
C GLU A 193 5.03 5.94 3.75
N GLN A 194 4.43 5.82 4.94
CA GLN A 194 3.28 6.63 5.36
C GLN A 194 3.71 7.68 6.38
N GLU A 195 3.79 8.94 5.93
CA GLU A 195 3.97 10.06 6.84
C GLU A 195 2.63 10.57 7.38
N TYR A 196 2.65 11.15 8.58
CA TYR A 196 1.48 11.69 9.27
C TYR A 196 1.88 12.67 10.38
N PHE A 197 0.93 13.48 10.84
CA PHE A 197 1.10 14.33 12.04
C PHE A 197 0.24 13.82 13.19
N LEU A 198 0.73 13.98 14.42
CA LEU A 198 -0.05 13.76 15.64
C LEU A 198 -0.24 15.07 16.41
N VAL A 199 -1.49 15.43 16.65
CA VAL A 199 -1.83 16.61 17.45
C VAL A 199 -2.61 16.22 18.70
N ASP A 200 -2.45 17.00 19.77
CA ASP A 200 -3.26 16.83 20.96
C ASP A 200 -4.73 17.11 20.66
N ARG A 201 -5.63 16.22 21.10
CA ARG A 201 -7.06 16.32 20.83
C ARG A 201 -7.66 17.63 21.36
N ALA A 202 -7.26 18.09 22.55
CA ALA A 202 -7.79 19.30 23.15
C ALA A 202 -7.33 20.58 22.42
N MET A 203 -6.21 20.51 21.68
CA MET A 203 -5.77 21.59 20.80
C MET A 203 -6.47 21.54 19.44
N PHE A 204 -6.67 20.33 18.89
CA PHE A 204 -7.41 20.12 17.66
C PHE A 204 -8.86 20.61 17.76
N ASP A 205 -9.56 20.28 18.86
CA ASP A 205 -10.95 20.67 19.07
C ASP A 205 -11.14 22.20 19.22
N LYS A 206 -10.06 22.96 19.42
CA LYS A 206 -10.08 24.45 19.44
C LYS A 206 -9.89 25.07 18.05
N ARG A 207 -9.71 24.25 17.02
CA ARG A 207 -9.32 24.67 15.66
C ARG A 207 -10.30 24.10 14.64
N GLU A 208 -11.40 24.81 14.44
CA GLU A 208 -12.43 24.46 13.46
C GLU A 208 -11.85 24.30 12.05
N ASP A 209 -10.86 25.10 11.67
CA ASP A 209 -10.16 24.98 10.39
C ASP A 209 -9.44 23.62 10.25
N LEU A 210 -8.73 23.17 11.28
CA LEU A 210 -8.14 21.82 11.29
C LEU A 210 -9.21 20.73 11.25
N MET A 211 -10.34 20.91 11.93
CA MET A 211 -11.43 19.94 11.98
C MET A 211 -12.12 19.74 10.63
N PHE A 212 -12.43 20.84 9.94
CA PHE A 212 -13.21 20.81 8.70
C PHE A 212 -12.34 20.70 7.46
N CYS A 213 -11.14 21.28 7.47
CA CYS A 213 -10.25 21.31 6.31
C CYS A 213 -9.09 20.32 6.40
N GLY A 214 -8.84 19.71 7.57
CA GLY A 214 -7.68 18.83 7.79
C GLY A 214 -6.33 19.57 7.83
N ARG A 215 -6.36 20.91 7.70
CA ARG A 215 -5.20 21.80 7.70
C ARG A 215 -5.55 23.13 8.35
N THR A 216 -4.53 23.83 8.82
CA THR A 216 -4.66 25.22 9.24
C THR A 216 -4.89 26.12 8.02
N LEU A 217 -5.85 27.05 8.13
CA LEU A 217 -6.13 28.06 7.11
C LEU A 217 -5.43 29.39 7.44
N PHE A 218 -5.16 29.63 8.72
CA PHE A 218 -4.43 30.78 9.22
C PHE A 218 -3.69 30.39 10.51
N GLY A 219 -2.67 31.17 10.87
CA GLY A 219 -1.90 30.97 12.09
C GLY A 219 -0.57 31.70 12.02
N ALA A 220 -0.09 32.16 13.17
CA ALA A 220 1.28 32.65 13.26
C ALA A 220 2.26 31.48 13.16
N MET A 221 3.40 31.71 12.52
CA MET A 221 4.49 30.74 12.49
C MET A 221 4.98 30.44 13.91
N PRO A 222 5.33 29.18 14.23
CA PRO A 222 5.86 28.86 15.55
C PRO A 222 7.20 29.59 15.77
N PRO A 223 7.55 29.96 17.01
CA PRO A 223 8.84 30.60 17.33
C PRO A 223 10.06 29.76 16.93
N LYS A 224 9.89 28.43 16.83
CA LYS A 224 10.83 27.49 16.22
C LYS A 224 10.07 26.70 15.14
N GLY A 225 10.47 26.89 13.89
CA GLY A 225 9.88 26.23 12.72
C GLY A 225 10.55 24.89 12.40
N GLN A 226 10.96 24.73 11.14
CA GLN A 226 11.68 23.55 10.65
C GLN A 226 13.11 23.41 11.24
N GLU A 227 13.63 24.46 11.88
CA GLU A 227 14.98 24.55 12.46
C GLU A 227 15.17 23.67 13.73
N MET A 228 14.28 22.70 13.98
CA MET A 228 14.47 21.71 15.04
C MET A 228 15.40 20.60 14.56
N ASP A 229 16.70 20.89 14.56
CA ASP A 229 17.77 19.99 14.12
C ASP A 229 17.81 18.65 14.89
N ASP A 230 17.11 18.56 16.03
CA ASP A 230 17.06 17.39 16.91
C ASP A 230 15.80 16.53 16.74
N HIS A 231 14.85 16.89 15.87
CA HIS A 231 13.61 16.15 15.74
C HIS A 231 13.73 14.92 14.84
N TYR A 232 14.38 15.05 13.68
CA TYR A 232 14.55 13.96 12.72
C TYR A 232 15.41 12.84 13.31
N PHE A 233 14.86 11.62 13.39
CA PHE A 233 15.43 10.50 14.16
C PHE A 233 15.75 10.82 15.64
N GLY A 234 15.18 11.90 16.18
CA GLY A 234 15.28 12.28 17.58
C GLY A 234 14.50 11.34 18.50
N ALA A 235 14.62 11.57 19.80
CA ALA A 235 13.89 10.79 20.79
C ALA A 235 12.36 10.93 20.60
N ILE A 236 11.66 9.79 20.51
CA ILE A 236 10.20 9.76 20.43
C ILE A 236 9.63 10.05 21.82
N LYS A 237 8.70 11.01 21.90
CA LYS A 237 8.06 11.37 23.17
C LYS A 237 7.29 10.16 23.73
N PRO A 238 7.27 9.91 25.06
CA PRO A 238 6.66 8.71 25.64
C PRO A 238 5.22 8.44 25.19
N ARG A 239 4.37 9.47 25.16
CA ARG A 239 2.98 9.37 24.67
C ARG A 239 2.87 8.95 23.20
N VAL A 240 3.80 9.40 22.36
CA VAL A 240 3.84 9.01 20.94
C VAL A 240 4.35 7.57 20.82
N ALA A 241 5.33 7.18 21.63
CA ALA A 241 5.82 5.80 21.67
C ALA A 241 4.74 4.81 22.11
N GLU A 242 3.89 5.18 23.09
CA GLU A 242 2.72 4.37 23.49
C GLU A 242 1.69 4.24 22.37
N PHE A 243 1.42 5.32 21.63
CA PHE A 243 0.59 5.30 20.43
C PHE A 243 1.17 4.36 19.35
N MET A 244 2.46 4.49 19.05
CA MET A 244 3.16 3.67 18.04
C MET A 244 3.17 2.19 18.42
N ALA A 245 3.37 1.87 19.71
CA ALA A 245 3.31 0.49 20.19
C ALA A 245 1.91 -0.14 20.00
N ASP A 246 0.85 0.58 20.35
CA ASP A 246 -0.54 0.13 20.15
C ASP A 246 -0.88 0.01 18.65
N LEU A 247 -0.41 0.97 17.83
CA LEU A 247 -0.56 0.92 16.38
C LEU A 247 0.11 -0.32 15.77
N ASN A 248 1.35 -0.62 16.16
CA ASN A 248 2.07 -1.80 15.69
C ASN A 248 1.36 -3.09 16.08
N GLU A 249 0.86 -3.19 17.32
CA GLU A 249 0.13 -4.36 17.77
C GLU A 249 -1.12 -4.63 16.92
N GLU A 250 -1.94 -3.59 16.68
CA GLU A 250 -3.15 -3.69 15.86
C GLU A 250 -2.84 -4.04 14.40
N LEU A 251 -1.81 -3.43 13.81
CA LEU A 251 -1.38 -3.73 12.44
C LEU A 251 -0.84 -5.15 12.29
N TRP A 252 -0.06 -5.62 13.26
CA TRP A 252 0.45 -6.99 13.26
C TRP A 252 -0.67 -8.02 13.40
N LYS A 253 -1.71 -7.76 14.22
CA LYS A 253 -2.91 -8.64 14.28
C LYS A 253 -3.60 -8.75 12.92
N LEU A 254 -3.61 -7.67 12.14
CA LEU A 254 -4.14 -7.59 10.77
C LEU A 254 -3.15 -8.08 9.69
N GLY A 255 -2.00 -8.64 10.08
CA GLY A 255 -1.01 -9.19 9.13
C GLY A 255 -0.22 -8.14 8.34
N VAL A 256 -0.32 -6.86 8.71
CA VAL A 256 0.50 -5.79 8.14
C VAL A 256 1.89 -5.86 8.75
N LEU A 257 2.93 -5.97 7.91
CA LEU A 257 4.33 -6.06 8.34
C LEU A 257 4.89 -4.66 8.67
N ALA A 258 4.27 -3.93 9.59
CA ALA A 258 4.79 -2.66 10.09
C ALA A 258 6.20 -2.86 10.68
N LYS A 259 7.19 -2.15 10.13
CA LYS A 259 8.61 -2.47 10.35
C LYS A 259 9.44 -1.30 10.85
N THR A 260 9.24 -0.13 10.25
CA THR A 260 10.00 1.08 10.55
C THR A 260 9.05 2.16 11.03
N GLU A 261 9.45 2.87 12.08
CA GLU A 261 8.79 4.08 12.56
C GLU A 261 9.82 5.06 13.11
N HIS A 262 9.62 6.35 12.90
CA HIS A 262 10.48 7.41 13.44
C HIS A 262 9.77 8.77 13.41
N ASN A 263 10.38 9.76 14.07
CA ASN A 263 10.06 11.16 13.84
C ASN A 263 10.56 11.60 12.47
N GLU A 264 9.75 12.42 11.82
CA GLU A 264 10.10 13.10 10.58
C GLU A 264 10.67 14.51 10.85
N VAL A 265 10.95 15.26 9.79
CA VAL A 265 11.60 16.58 9.87
C VAL A 265 10.73 17.62 10.59
N ALA A 266 9.42 17.70 10.30
CA ALA A 266 8.57 18.70 10.93
C ALA A 266 8.15 18.31 12.36
N PRO A 267 7.92 19.28 13.26
CA PRO A 267 7.46 19.00 14.61
C PRO A 267 6.16 18.17 14.63
N ALA A 268 6.17 17.08 15.39
CA ALA A 268 5.04 16.16 15.52
C ALA A 268 4.66 15.44 14.22
N GLN A 269 5.56 15.42 13.23
CA GLN A 269 5.51 14.57 12.05
C GLN A 269 6.21 13.25 12.36
N HIS A 270 5.64 12.17 11.84
CA HIS A 270 6.13 10.81 12.02
C HIS A 270 5.96 10.03 10.73
N GLU A 271 6.73 8.94 10.60
CA GLU A 271 6.61 7.99 9.49
C GLU A 271 6.34 6.58 10.04
N LEU A 272 5.57 5.79 9.29
CA LEU A 272 5.51 4.34 9.42
C LEU A 272 5.66 3.69 8.05
N ALA A 273 6.57 2.73 7.91
CA ALA A 273 6.78 1.96 6.69
C ALA A 273 6.64 0.45 6.93
N PRO A 274 5.66 -0.22 6.30
CA PRO A 274 5.61 -1.68 6.25
C PRO A 274 6.58 -2.28 5.23
N ILE A 275 6.91 -3.56 5.39
CA ILE A 275 7.62 -4.33 4.37
C ILE A 275 6.75 -4.42 3.10
N PHE A 276 7.38 -4.24 1.94
CA PHE A 276 6.72 -4.34 0.65
C PHE A 276 6.01 -5.69 0.44
N THR A 277 4.92 -5.66 -0.33
CA THR A 277 4.20 -6.85 -0.78
C THR A 277 3.62 -6.60 -2.17
N THR A 278 2.81 -7.50 -2.71
CA THR A 278 2.16 -7.30 -4.02
C THR A 278 1.34 -6.02 -4.00
N ALA A 279 1.34 -5.26 -5.10
CA ALA A 279 0.77 -3.92 -5.14
C ALA A 279 -0.69 -3.85 -4.64
N ASN A 280 -1.50 -4.86 -4.98
CA ASN A 280 -2.88 -4.98 -4.49
C ASN A 280 -2.96 -5.07 -2.96
N ILE A 281 -2.21 -6.01 -2.36
CA ILE A 281 -2.19 -6.22 -0.91
C ILE A 281 -1.57 -5.03 -0.20
N ALA A 282 -0.50 -4.43 -0.75
CA ALA A 282 0.15 -3.26 -0.19
C ALA A 282 -0.79 -2.06 -0.11
N THR A 283 -1.64 -1.89 -1.13
CA THR A 283 -2.67 -0.83 -1.16
C THR A 283 -3.74 -1.08 -0.09
N ASP A 284 -4.26 -2.31 0.00
CA ASP A 284 -5.25 -2.68 1.02
C ASP A 284 -4.68 -2.49 2.44
N HIS A 285 -3.45 -2.94 2.67
CA HIS A 285 -2.75 -2.76 3.94
C HIS A 285 -2.52 -1.29 4.29
N ASN A 286 -2.17 -0.44 3.33
CA ASN A 286 -1.99 1.00 3.60
C ASN A 286 -3.31 1.69 3.94
N GLN A 287 -4.42 1.32 3.29
CA GLN A 287 -5.76 1.81 3.67
C GLN A 287 -6.13 1.43 5.09
N LEU A 288 -5.89 0.17 5.48
CA LEU A 288 -6.06 -0.27 6.87
C LEU A 288 -5.14 0.48 7.82
N THR A 289 -3.89 0.70 7.43
CA THR A 289 -2.91 1.46 8.21
C THR A 289 -3.42 2.86 8.52
N MET A 290 -3.87 3.60 7.51
CA MET A 290 -4.40 4.96 7.68
C MET A 290 -5.66 5.00 8.58
N GLU A 291 -6.53 3.99 8.47
CA GLU A 291 -7.72 3.90 9.32
C GLU A 291 -7.34 3.58 10.79
N VAL A 292 -6.48 2.59 11.00
CA VAL A 292 -6.02 2.15 12.32
C VAL A 292 -5.23 3.27 13.00
N MET A 293 -4.39 4.01 12.27
CA MET A 293 -3.71 5.21 12.78
C MET A 293 -4.68 6.20 13.42
N LYS A 294 -5.80 6.52 12.75
CA LYS A 294 -6.82 7.43 13.29
C LYS A 294 -7.51 6.86 14.52
N LYS A 295 -7.88 5.57 14.49
CA LYS A 295 -8.55 4.88 15.61
C LYS A 295 -7.66 4.79 16.84
N VAL A 296 -6.40 4.39 16.67
CA VAL A 296 -5.41 4.30 17.76
C VAL A 296 -5.14 5.70 18.31
N ALA A 297 -4.94 6.71 17.47
CA ALA A 297 -4.65 8.07 17.92
C ALA A 297 -5.75 8.59 18.86
N ALA A 298 -7.02 8.34 18.53
CA ALA A 298 -8.14 8.72 19.37
C ALA A 298 -8.10 8.08 20.77
N ARG A 299 -7.66 6.81 20.91
CA ARG A 299 -7.49 6.14 22.21
C ARG A 299 -6.44 6.81 23.09
N HIS A 300 -5.42 7.40 22.47
CA HIS A 300 -4.32 8.09 23.15
C HIS A 300 -4.59 9.60 23.33
N GLY A 301 -5.82 10.06 23.10
CA GLY A 301 -6.20 11.49 23.18
C GLY A 301 -5.50 12.35 22.12
N LEU A 302 -5.08 11.75 21.02
CA LEU A 302 -4.42 12.38 19.89
C LEU A 302 -5.36 12.40 18.67
N VAL A 303 -5.03 13.22 17.68
CA VAL A 303 -5.63 13.19 16.35
C VAL A 303 -4.52 12.98 15.33
N CYS A 304 -4.68 11.95 14.50
CA CYS A 304 -3.79 11.66 13.38
C CYS A 304 -4.26 12.43 12.14
N LEU A 305 -3.43 13.36 11.68
CA LEU A 305 -3.65 14.14 10.47
C LEU A 305 -2.89 13.49 9.30
N LEU A 306 -3.63 13.11 8.26
CA LEU A 306 -3.10 12.51 7.03
C LEU A 306 -3.12 13.47 5.84
N HIS A 307 -3.47 14.74 6.07
CA HIS A 307 -3.44 15.77 5.04
C HIS A 307 -1.98 16.03 4.64
N GLU A 308 -1.71 16.22 3.35
CA GLU A 308 -0.35 16.33 2.79
C GLU A 308 0.38 17.60 3.23
N LYS A 309 -0.36 18.65 3.59
CA LYS A 309 0.16 19.90 4.16
C LYS A 309 -0.72 20.45 5.30
N PRO A 310 -0.69 19.88 6.52
CA PRO A 310 -1.57 20.31 7.60
C PRO A 310 -1.20 21.69 8.17
N PHE A 311 0.10 22.02 8.16
CA PHE A 311 0.64 23.26 8.69
C PHE A 311 1.47 23.97 7.63
N ASP A 312 1.31 25.30 7.54
CA ASP A 312 2.08 26.12 6.63
C ASP A 312 3.51 26.34 7.14
N GLY A 313 4.45 26.52 6.22
CA GLY A 313 5.86 26.83 6.50
C GLY A 313 6.69 25.75 7.22
N VAL A 314 6.20 24.50 7.30
CA VAL A 314 6.97 23.31 7.73
C VAL A 314 6.83 22.18 6.70
N ASN A 315 7.59 21.08 6.80
CA ASN A 315 7.48 19.94 5.88
C ASN A 315 6.03 19.42 5.80
N GLY A 316 5.64 18.95 4.61
CA GLY A 316 4.37 18.25 4.42
C GLY A 316 4.54 16.74 4.56
N SER A 317 3.43 16.02 4.65
CA SER A 317 3.41 14.56 4.72
C SER A 317 3.37 13.92 3.34
N GLY A 318 4.41 13.17 3.01
CA GLY A 318 4.53 12.34 1.81
C GLY A 318 3.90 10.95 1.95
N LYS A 319 3.72 10.29 0.80
CA LYS A 319 3.50 8.84 0.73
C LYS A 319 4.35 8.23 -0.38
N HIS A 320 5.59 7.88 -0.08
CA HIS A 320 6.50 7.34 -1.09
C HIS A 320 6.11 5.91 -1.46
N ASN A 321 6.14 5.60 -2.75
CA ASN A 321 5.86 4.26 -3.26
C ASN A 321 7.14 3.62 -3.79
N ASN A 322 7.71 2.72 -3.01
CA ASN A 322 8.83 1.88 -3.43
C ASN A 322 8.33 0.76 -4.35
N TRP A 323 8.44 0.93 -5.66
CA TRP A 323 7.90 0.06 -6.69
C TRP A 323 8.95 -0.83 -7.37
N SER A 324 8.65 -2.12 -7.50
CA SER A 324 9.49 -3.09 -8.23
C SER A 324 8.69 -4.18 -8.93
N LEU A 325 9.36 -4.99 -9.76
CA LEU A 325 8.76 -6.11 -10.49
C LEU A 325 9.44 -7.42 -10.14
N CYS A 326 8.66 -8.40 -9.68
CA CYS A 326 9.18 -9.70 -9.25
C CYS A 326 8.47 -10.86 -9.96
N THR A 327 9.25 -11.84 -10.43
CA THR A 327 8.72 -13.11 -10.95
C THR A 327 8.23 -14.00 -9.80
N ASP A 328 7.34 -14.93 -10.11
CA ASP A 328 6.94 -16.02 -9.20
C ASP A 328 8.10 -16.95 -8.81
N THR A 329 9.17 -16.99 -9.61
CA THR A 329 10.43 -17.67 -9.29
C THR A 329 11.37 -16.88 -8.37
N GLY A 330 10.98 -15.66 -7.93
CA GLY A 330 11.71 -14.84 -6.96
C GLY A 330 12.75 -13.89 -7.55
N VAL A 331 12.74 -13.67 -8.86
CA VAL A 331 13.67 -12.76 -9.54
C VAL A 331 13.10 -11.35 -9.57
N ASN A 332 13.79 -10.39 -8.94
CA ASN A 332 13.52 -8.97 -9.11
C ASN A 332 14.14 -8.47 -10.42
N LEU A 333 13.29 -8.01 -11.34
CA LEU A 333 13.67 -7.55 -12.68
C LEU A 333 14.36 -6.19 -12.68
N LEU A 334 14.23 -5.42 -11.60
CA LEU A 334 14.89 -4.13 -11.39
C LEU A 334 16.14 -4.24 -10.50
N LYS A 335 16.60 -5.46 -10.20
CA LYS A 335 17.87 -5.66 -9.50
C LYS A 335 19.03 -5.70 -10.52
N PRO A 336 20.01 -4.79 -10.44
CA PRO A 336 21.10 -4.68 -11.41
C PRO A 336 22.07 -5.87 -11.35
N GLY A 337 22.32 -6.41 -10.15
CA GLY A 337 23.35 -7.43 -9.93
C GLY A 337 24.75 -6.83 -9.79
N ASP A 338 25.78 -7.68 -9.72
CA ASP A 338 27.16 -7.23 -9.47
C ASP A 338 27.83 -6.58 -10.69
N THR A 339 27.37 -6.92 -11.90
CA THR A 339 27.83 -6.36 -13.19
C THR A 339 26.64 -5.79 -13.99
N PRO A 340 26.13 -4.59 -13.62
CA PRO A 340 24.90 -4.05 -14.21
C PRO A 340 24.95 -3.92 -15.74
N HIS A 341 26.10 -3.49 -16.29
CA HIS A 341 26.35 -3.33 -17.72
C HIS A 341 26.27 -4.65 -18.53
N GLN A 342 26.41 -5.80 -17.89
CA GLN A 342 26.29 -7.13 -18.54
C GLN A 342 24.89 -7.72 -18.40
N ASN A 343 24.06 -7.19 -17.49
CA ASN A 343 22.74 -7.70 -17.22
C ASN A 343 21.72 -7.13 -18.22
N ALA A 344 21.73 -7.68 -19.44
CA ALA A 344 20.85 -7.25 -20.54
C ALA A 344 19.36 -7.26 -20.16
N ARG A 345 18.93 -8.21 -19.32
CA ARG A 345 17.55 -8.26 -18.82
C ARG A 345 17.23 -7.04 -17.97
N PHE A 346 18.06 -6.75 -16.97
CA PHE A 346 17.87 -5.57 -16.13
C PHE A 346 17.89 -4.29 -16.96
N LEU A 347 18.87 -4.13 -17.85
CA LEU A 347 19.00 -2.94 -18.69
C LEU A 347 17.77 -2.74 -19.57
N LEU A 348 17.21 -3.81 -20.15
CA LEU A 348 15.97 -3.72 -20.92
C LEU A 348 14.79 -3.23 -20.08
N PHE A 349 14.60 -3.78 -18.87
CA PHE A 349 13.52 -3.33 -17.98
C PHE A 349 13.76 -1.91 -17.46
N LEU A 350 15.01 -1.55 -17.17
CA LEU A 350 15.39 -0.20 -16.77
C LEU A 350 15.02 0.80 -17.87
N CYS A 351 15.44 0.56 -19.11
CA CYS A 351 15.11 1.40 -20.26
C CYS A 351 13.59 1.45 -20.51
N ALA A 352 12.89 0.33 -20.38
CA ALA A 352 11.43 0.30 -20.53
C ALA A 352 10.71 1.16 -19.48
N VAL A 353 11.19 1.18 -18.24
CA VAL A 353 10.65 2.07 -17.19
C VAL A 353 10.98 3.53 -17.50
N ILE A 354 12.22 3.83 -17.91
CA ILE A 354 12.62 5.18 -18.30
C ILE A 354 11.72 5.72 -19.40
N GLN A 355 11.56 4.94 -20.48
CA GLN A 355 10.69 5.30 -21.59
C GLN A 355 9.23 5.46 -21.15
N ALA A 356 8.72 4.59 -20.28
CA ALA A 356 7.34 4.72 -19.78
C ALA A 356 7.14 6.00 -18.95
N VAL A 357 8.12 6.42 -18.16
CA VAL A 357 8.02 7.68 -17.41
C VAL A 357 8.11 8.89 -18.34
N ASP A 358 8.96 8.84 -19.38
CA ASP A 358 9.08 9.89 -20.39
C ASP A 358 7.79 10.05 -21.22
N ASP A 359 7.28 8.94 -21.78
CA ASP A 359 6.08 8.91 -22.62
C ASP A 359 4.80 9.27 -21.85
N TYR A 360 4.73 8.96 -20.54
CA TYR A 360 3.52 9.08 -19.72
C TYR A 360 3.69 9.99 -18.48
N GLN A 361 4.60 10.97 -18.53
CA GLN A 361 4.83 11.90 -17.42
C GLN A 361 3.55 12.58 -16.93
N ASP A 362 2.66 13.00 -17.84
CA ASP A 362 1.42 13.70 -17.50
C ASP A 362 0.47 12.78 -16.74
N LEU A 363 0.39 11.50 -17.14
CA LEU A 363 -0.44 10.50 -16.48
C LEU A 363 0.06 10.24 -15.04
N LEU A 364 1.38 10.15 -14.85
CA LEU A 364 1.98 10.00 -13.53
C LEU A 364 1.66 11.23 -12.66
N ARG A 365 1.80 12.44 -13.19
CA ARG A 365 1.47 13.67 -12.46
C ARG A 365 -0.01 13.74 -12.08
N LEU A 366 -0.90 13.37 -13.00
CA LEU A 366 -2.35 13.32 -12.76
C LEU A 366 -2.72 12.32 -11.65
N SER A 367 -1.99 11.20 -11.53
CA SER A 367 -2.27 10.18 -10.52
C SER A 367 -2.10 10.65 -9.07
N VAL A 368 -1.32 11.71 -8.86
CA VAL A 368 -1.04 12.31 -7.53
C VAL A 368 -1.55 13.76 -7.40
N ALA A 369 -2.33 14.24 -8.38
CA ALA A 369 -2.87 15.59 -8.37
C ALA A 369 -4.12 15.67 -7.48
N THR A 370 -3.96 16.27 -6.30
CA THR A 370 -5.04 16.58 -5.36
C THR A 370 -4.86 18.00 -4.85
N ALA A 371 -5.96 18.66 -4.49
CA ALA A 371 -5.91 20.03 -3.96
C ALA A 371 -5.00 20.13 -2.73
N SER A 372 -4.95 19.10 -1.89
CA SER A 372 -4.11 19.04 -0.70
C SER A 372 -2.63 18.83 -1.04
N ASN A 373 -2.30 17.95 -2.00
CA ASN A 373 -0.91 17.68 -2.40
C ASN A 373 -0.30 18.86 -3.18
N ASP A 374 -1.10 19.69 -3.86
CA ASP A 374 -0.60 20.91 -4.51
C ASP A 374 -0.07 21.96 -3.51
N HIS A 375 -0.47 21.89 -2.24
CA HIS A 375 0.16 22.69 -1.16
C HIS A 375 1.50 22.13 -0.68
N ARG A 376 1.83 20.88 -1.02
CA ARG A 376 3.06 20.19 -0.61
C ARG A 376 4.15 20.29 -1.66
N LEU A 377 3.83 20.03 -2.93
CA LEU A 377 4.81 19.84 -4.00
C LEU A 377 5.68 21.09 -4.25
N GLY A 378 6.98 20.86 -4.48
CA GLY A 378 7.94 21.91 -4.82
C GLY A 378 8.49 22.72 -3.63
N ALA A 379 8.25 22.28 -2.40
CA ALA A 379 8.74 22.94 -1.18
C ALA A 379 9.17 21.91 -0.11
N ASN A 380 10.10 22.30 0.77
CA ASN A 380 10.49 21.55 1.99
C ASN A 380 10.67 20.03 1.74
N GLU A 381 11.62 19.66 0.87
CA GLU A 381 11.96 18.27 0.47
C GLU A 381 10.94 17.55 -0.42
N ALA A 382 9.73 18.09 -0.60
CA ALA A 382 8.79 17.53 -1.56
C ALA A 382 9.26 17.75 -3.01
N PRO A 383 9.11 16.74 -3.89
CA PRO A 383 9.50 16.88 -5.29
C PRO A 383 8.69 17.98 -5.99
N PRO A 384 9.25 18.64 -7.02
CA PRO A 384 8.49 19.57 -7.84
C PRO A 384 7.41 18.83 -8.65
N ALA A 385 6.46 19.57 -9.19
CA ALA A 385 5.41 19.02 -10.07
C ALA A 385 5.95 18.50 -11.43
N VAL A 386 7.23 18.73 -11.73
CA VAL A 386 7.90 18.26 -12.94
C VAL A 386 8.40 16.84 -12.72
N VAL A 387 7.88 15.88 -13.48
CA VAL A 387 8.30 14.47 -13.38
C VAL A 387 9.70 14.32 -14.00
N SER A 388 10.64 13.80 -13.22
CA SER A 388 12.01 13.50 -13.67
C SER A 388 12.51 12.20 -13.04
N ILE A 389 13.42 11.53 -13.73
CA ILE A 389 14.05 10.30 -13.23
C ILE A 389 15.45 10.59 -12.72
N PHE A 390 15.79 9.98 -11.59
CA PHE A 390 17.16 9.91 -11.08
C PHE A 390 17.65 8.45 -11.09
N LEU A 391 18.75 8.17 -11.80
CA LEU A 391 19.34 6.83 -11.89
C LEU A 391 20.61 6.65 -11.04
N GLY A 392 21.29 7.75 -10.74
CA GLY A 392 22.63 7.73 -10.18
C GLY A 392 23.74 7.70 -11.23
N ASP A 393 24.95 8.04 -10.81
CA ASP A 393 26.12 8.22 -11.67
C ASP A 393 26.50 6.94 -12.42
N GLU A 394 26.51 5.78 -11.73
CA GLU A 394 26.91 4.51 -12.34
C GLU A 394 25.95 4.07 -13.44
N LEU A 395 24.65 4.03 -13.16
CA LEU A 395 23.66 3.59 -14.16
C LEU A 395 23.56 4.59 -15.31
N THR A 396 23.69 5.88 -15.05
CA THR A 396 23.75 6.91 -16.09
C THR A 396 24.96 6.68 -16.99
N ALA A 397 26.16 6.44 -16.42
CA ALA A 397 27.36 6.17 -17.20
C ALA A 397 27.27 4.86 -18.03
N VAL A 398 26.58 3.84 -17.52
CA VAL A 398 26.30 2.61 -18.28
C VAL A 398 25.40 2.90 -19.48
N LEU A 399 24.33 3.69 -19.32
CA LEU A 399 23.44 4.04 -20.43
C LEU A 399 24.12 4.94 -21.45
N ASP A 400 24.91 5.92 -21.01
CA ASP A 400 25.74 6.77 -21.86
C ASP A 400 26.73 5.95 -22.71
N ALA A 401 27.34 4.92 -22.12
CA ALA A 401 28.26 4.04 -22.83
C ALA A 401 27.54 3.24 -23.92
N ILE A 402 26.32 2.76 -23.64
CA ILE A 402 25.47 2.08 -24.62
C ILE A 402 25.06 3.04 -25.75
N GLU A 403 24.63 4.26 -25.43
CA GLU A 403 24.23 5.27 -26.41
C GLU A 403 25.39 5.64 -27.36
N LYS A 404 26.60 5.79 -26.82
CA LYS A 404 27.80 6.18 -27.56
C LYS A 404 28.51 5.00 -28.24
N ASP A 405 28.00 3.78 -28.11
CA ASP A 405 28.65 2.54 -28.56
C ASP A 405 30.11 2.43 -28.05
N ALA A 406 30.31 2.82 -26.78
CA ALA A 406 31.62 2.88 -26.14
C ALA A 406 31.73 1.85 -25.00
N PRO A 407 32.93 1.31 -24.71
CA PRO A 407 33.10 0.41 -23.58
C PRO A 407 32.91 1.16 -22.26
N TYR A 408 32.05 0.63 -21.38
CA TYR A 408 31.93 1.11 -20.00
C TYR A 408 33.20 0.73 -19.22
N THR A 409 33.93 1.72 -18.71
CA THR A 409 35.22 1.52 -18.03
C THR A 409 35.12 1.27 -16.53
N GLY A 410 33.90 1.19 -15.98
CA GLY A 410 33.68 0.93 -14.57
C GLY A 410 33.92 2.14 -13.67
N THR A 411 33.26 2.16 -12.52
CA THR A 411 33.54 3.13 -11.45
C THR A 411 34.38 2.44 -10.38
N GLU A 412 35.50 3.03 -9.95
CA GLU A 412 36.33 2.43 -8.89
C GLU A 412 35.53 2.29 -7.58
N LYS A 413 35.55 1.10 -6.98
CA LYS A 413 34.94 0.86 -5.66
C LYS A 413 35.78 1.52 -4.57
N ILE A 414 35.30 2.64 -4.05
CA ILE A 414 35.98 3.40 -2.99
C ILE A 414 35.65 2.77 -1.64
N VAL A 415 36.65 2.30 -0.89
CA VAL A 415 36.46 1.88 0.51
C VAL A 415 36.43 3.12 1.41
N MET A 416 35.32 3.32 2.14
CA MET A 416 35.16 4.44 3.06
C MET A 416 36.14 4.31 4.23
N LYS A 417 37.01 5.31 4.40
CA LYS A 417 37.90 5.42 5.55
C LYS A 417 37.26 6.35 6.59
N LEU A 418 36.52 5.77 7.53
CA LEU A 418 35.84 6.51 8.60
C LEU A 418 36.77 7.04 9.71
N GLY A 419 38.07 6.77 9.64
CA GLY A 419 39.06 7.29 10.60
C GLY A 419 39.05 6.66 12.00
N ALA A 420 38.04 5.86 12.35
CA ALA A 420 37.96 5.12 13.61
C ALA A 420 38.16 3.61 13.41
N HIS A 421 39.14 3.02 14.08
CA HIS A 421 39.53 1.61 13.92
C HIS A 421 38.48 0.59 14.40
N VAL A 422 37.58 1.01 15.30
CA VAL A 422 36.49 0.17 15.81
C VAL A 422 35.31 0.07 14.84
N LEU A 423 35.24 0.97 13.85
CA LEU A 423 34.13 1.01 12.91
C LEU A 423 34.39 0.06 11.73
N PRO A 424 33.35 -0.61 11.22
CA PRO A 424 33.48 -1.47 10.06
C PRO A 424 33.91 -0.63 8.85
N ARG A 425 34.82 -1.18 8.04
CA ARG A 425 35.12 -0.63 6.72
C ARG A 425 34.02 -1.10 5.77
N PHE A 426 33.34 -0.16 5.12
CA PHE A 426 32.38 -0.47 4.08
C PHE A 426 32.78 0.18 2.76
N VAL A 427 32.35 -0.45 1.68
CA VAL A 427 32.50 0.08 0.32
C VAL A 427 31.44 1.17 0.15
N ARG A 428 31.83 2.32 -0.39
CA ARG A 428 30.91 3.39 -0.75
C ARG A 428 29.95 2.85 -1.82
N ASP A 429 28.66 3.10 -1.64
CA ASP A 429 27.68 2.86 -2.70
C ASP A 429 28.06 3.68 -3.95
N THR A 430 27.78 3.14 -5.13
CA THR A 430 28.19 3.73 -6.41
C THR A 430 27.44 4.99 -6.79
N THR A 431 26.47 5.42 -5.97
CA THR A 431 25.63 6.60 -6.20
C THR A 431 25.13 7.14 -4.88
N ASP A 432 25.11 8.47 -4.76
CA ASP A 432 24.40 9.15 -3.69
C ASP A 432 22.90 9.29 -4.04
N ARG A 433 22.02 9.32 -3.04
CA ARG A 433 20.57 9.36 -3.28
C ARG A 433 20.11 10.81 -3.48
N ASN A 434 19.40 11.06 -4.57
CA ASN A 434 18.70 12.34 -4.75
C ASN A 434 17.30 12.25 -4.12
N ARG A 435 17.05 13.03 -3.06
CA ARG A 435 15.75 13.10 -2.36
C ARG A 435 14.68 13.94 -3.07
N THR A 436 15.06 14.88 -3.94
CA THR A 436 14.12 15.83 -4.57
C THR A 436 13.60 15.36 -5.92
N SER A 437 14.15 14.28 -6.48
CA SER A 437 13.61 13.68 -7.71
C SER A 437 12.25 13.03 -7.45
N PRO A 438 11.20 13.28 -8.26
CA PRO A 438 9.91 12.61 -8.12
C PRO A 438 10.00 11.09 -8.31
N PHE A 439 10.82 10.63 -9.26
CA PHE A 439 11.02 9.21 -9.55
C PHE A 439 12.51 8.88 -9.43
N ALA A 440 12.90 8.05 -8.47
CA ALA A 440 14.31 7.78 -8.19
C ALA A 440 14.60 6.28 -8.13
N PHE A 441 15.65 5.83 -8.81
CA PHE A 441 16.14 4.47 -8.68
C PHE A 441 16.93 4.35 -7.36
N THR A 442 16.48 3.46 -6.48
CA THR A 442 17.05 3.28 -5.13
C THR A 442 17.76 1.93 -4.96
N GLY A 443 18.41 1.48 -6.04
CA GLY A 443 19.34 0.35 -6.08
C GLY A 443 18.75 -0.97 -6.59
N ASN A 444 17.48 -1.25 -6.30
CA ASN A 444 16.79 -2.46 -6.79
C ASN A 444 15.31 -2.25 -7.10
N ARG A 445 14.87 -0.99 -7.15
CA ARG A 445 13.49 -0.55 -7.28
C ARG A 445 13.47 0.94 -7.62
N PHE A 446 12.32 1.44 -8.03
CA PHE A 446 12.08 2.87 -8.13
C PHE A 446 11.26 3.35 -6.93
N GLU A 447 11.49 4.56 -6.50
CA GLU A 447 10.74 5.26 -5.48
C GLU A 447 10.00 6.42 -6.14
N PHE A 448 8.67 6.41 -6.07
CA PHE A 448 7.82 7.51 -6.52
C PHE A 448 7.34 8.32 -5.31
N ARG A 449 7.82 9.56 -5.19
CA ARG A 449 7.72 10.41 -3.98
C ARG A 449 6.53 11.37 -3.95
#